data_AF-A0A022L4X5-F1
#
_entry.id   AF-A0A022L4X5-F1
#
_cell.length_a   1.000
_cell.length_b   1.000
_cell.length_c   1.000
_cell.angle_alpha   90.00
_cell.angle_beta   90.00
_cell.angle_gamma   90.00
#
_symmetry.space_group_name_H-M   'P 1'
#
loop_
_entity.id
_entity.type
_entity.pdbx_description
1 polymer ?
#
loop_
_entity_poly.entity_id
_entity_poly.type
_entity_poly.pdbx_seq_one_letter_code
_entity_poly.pdbx_strand_id
1 'polypeptide(L)'
;MPKTLNIAVIGAGTMAQAVHLPVLRRRWDRFTVTALVEHSPRRRRESSEVWGVTEEKRYESVADLITAVRAKDVAVDAALLSTDGLHVSDLLQLMRRGIPVLVEPPLGFSAEEIAEVADFERMTGRRLVMMAYPQQYDKSVIALCDRIAAKDVRMIDHEVLMPASQPLFGWAHVTTSAYDLPTEVRSQRRKSLQAAVEAGAGGGATQRDRDLYVKGLLTGVAHQVAVIERAYGPVTRLVAVRHWPKGVIPGSIEILGELENGAPVRLVWHYLPFAPEYSERIEVLSARKRMDVELPAPSLGDRRSSISLREKSAGAVVTTASTATAGAAEAMWEAFHAFVDRGTRPIMGAEEARAQLLLMREVLAAIVEADGRSLEPEPEPEPEPESDSEVEMEAESEPDVELGSETQPVVEPGSESEADVPTEGEPEPEPVAEPDDAPPLEPATVTDPAPVNDPAPAGETAAAADPAPLADPAPVAEPEPVTEPVPVTDAVPLEDVSFPAHEPGIDEPGVQEPAADEPGIDEPGIDEPGISEPGTEQPGIDEPEAREPAVDEPSVEEKPTRSLPTLPTDEVDVWSLDQDSRPREGDR
;
A
#
# COMPACT_ATOMS: atom_id res chain seq x y z
N MET A 1 -6.32 -27.76 24.44
CA MET A 1 -5.92 -27.21 23.13
C MET A 1 -6.54 -25.84 23.00
N PRO A 2 -5.84 -24.85 22.42
CA PRO A 2 -6.40 -23.53 22.14
C PRO A 2 -7.65 -23.65 21.24
N LYS A 3 -8.62 -22.73 21.42
CA LYS A 3 -9.88 -22.72 20.64
C LYS A 3 -9.56 -22.55 19.14
N THR A 4 -10.12 -23.39 18.27
CA THR A 4 -10.07 -23.16 16.82
C THR A 4 -11.15 -22.14 16.45
N LEU A 5 -10.78 -21.08 15.74
CA LEU A 5 -11.69 -20.00 15.32
C LEU A 5 -12.14 -20.20 13.88
N ASN A 6 -13.45 -20.07 13.64
CA ASN A 6 -14.03 -20.08 12.30
C ASN A 6 -13.91 -18.69 11.67
N ILE A 7 -13.07 -18.57 10.65
CA ILE A 7 -12.72 -17.32 9.98
C ILE A 7 -13.47 -17.19 8.66
N ALA A 8 -14.23 -16.12 8.50
CA ALA A 8 -14.72 -15.68 7.20
C ALA A 8 -13.68 -14.81 6.50
N VAL A 9 -13.32 -15.12 5.26
CA VAL A 9 -12.38 -14.33 4.45
C VAL A 9 -13.16 -13.50 3.45
N ILE A 10 -13.07 -12.17 3.56
CA ILE A 10 -13.82 -11.22 2.74
C ILE A 10 -12.83 -10.48 1.82
N GLY A 11 -13.00 -10.68 0.51
CA GLY A 11 -12.03 -10.27 -0.50
C GLY A 11 -10.95 -11.34 -0.70
N ALA A 12 -10.91 -11.94 -1.89
CA ALA A 12 -9.90 -12.93 -2.28
C ALA A 12 -8.82 -12.28 -3.17
N GLY A 13 -8.34 -11.11 -2.78
CA GLY A 13 -7.30 -10.36 -3.48
C GLY A 13 -5.88 -10.88 -3.22
N THR A 14 -4.89 -10.11 -3.66
CA THR A 14 -3.46 -10.43 -3.50
C THR A 14 -3.07 -10.65 -2.05
N MET A 15 -3.45 -9.75 -1.13
CA MET A 15 -3.10 -9.87 0.29
C MET A 15 -3.72 -11.12 0.92
N ALA A 16 -5.02 -11.35 0.72
CA ALA A 16 -5.71 -12.56 1.17
C ALA A 16 -4.97 -13.84 0.74
N GLN A 17 -4.60 -13.96 -0.54
CA GLN A 17 -4.00 -15.18 -1.09
C GLN A 17 -2.50 -15.33 -0.85
N ALA A 18 -1.75 -14.23 -0.84
CA ALA A 18 -0.29 -14.25 -0.67
C ALA A 18 0.15 -14.20 0.79
N VAL A 19 -0.66 -13.64 1.69
CA VAL A 19 -0.29 -13.42 3.09
C VAL A 19 -1.18 -14.23 4.03
N HIS A 20 -2.49 -13.99 4.03
CA HIS A 20 -3.37 -14.48 5.10
C HIS A 20 -3.73 -15.96 4.96
N LEU A 21 -4.26 -16.37 3.80
CA LEU A 21 -4.71 -17.74 3.55
C LEU A 21 -3.58 -18.78 3.75
N PRO A 22 -2.32 -18.52 3.34
CA PRO A 22 -1.19 -19.38 3.69
C PRO A 22 -0.99 -19.55 5.21
N VAL A 23 -1.08 -18.47 5.98
CA VAL A 23 -0.96 -18.52 7.45
C VAL A 23 -2.13 -19.32 8.05
N LEU A 24 -3.37 -19.03 7.64
CA LEU A 24 -4.55 -19.74 8.12
C LEU A 24 -4.47 -21.24 7.85
N ARG A 25 -3.96 -21.63 6.68
CA ARG A 25 -3.75 -23.04 6.32
C ARG A 25 -2.65 -23.71 7.15
N ARG A 26 -1.52 -23.01 7.39
CA ARG A 26 -0.43 -23.54 8.23
C ARG A 26 -0.85 -23.67 9.70
N ARG A 27 -1.68 -22.75 10.19
CA ARG A 27 -2.18 -22.70 11.57
C ARG A 27 -3.59 -23.26 11.70
N TRP A 28 -3.79 -24.41 11.07
CA TRP A 28 -5.03 -25.21 11.16
C TRP A 28 -5.37 -25.60 12.61
N ASP A 29 -4.38 -25.62 13.51
CA ASP A 29 -4.57 -25.82 14.95
C ASP A 29 -5.34 -24.66 15.61
N ARG A 30 -5.37 -23.48 14.99
CA ARG A 30 -5.99 -22.25 15.50
C ARG A 30 -7.14 -21.73 14.65
N PHE A 31 -7.13 -22.00 13.36
CA PHE A 31 -8.07 -21.37 12.43
C PHE A 31 -8.68 -22.37 11.46
N THR A 32 -9.91 -22.10 11.07
CA THR A 32 -10.60 -22.78 9.97
C THR A 32 -11.21 -21.71 9.08
N VAL A 33 -10.92 -21.75 7.78
CA VAL A 33 -11.60 -20.90 6.80
C VAL A 33 -13.00 -21.48 6.58
N THR A 34 -14.02 -20.82 7.13
CA THR A 34 -15.41 -21.32 7.11
C THR A 34 -16.27 -20.72 6.00
N ALA A 35 -15.83 -19.59 5.44
CA ALA A 35 -16.57 -18.84 4.44
C ALA A 35 -15.60 -18.00 3.61
N LEU A 36 -15.92 -17.83 2.33
CA LEU A 36 -15.23 -16.92 1.42
C LEU A 36 -16.25 -15.99 0.78
N VAL A 37 -16.02 -14.68 0.89
CA VAL A 37 -16.86 -13.63 0.29
C VAL A 37 -16.07 -12.94 -0.80
N GLU A 38 -16.57 -12.96 -2.02
CA GLU A 38 -15.92 -12.33 -3.18
C GLU A 38 -16.97 -11.95 -4.23
N HIS A 39 -16.95 -10.69 -4.67
CA HIS A 39 -17.94 -10.19 -5.61
C HIS A 39 -17.77 -10.79 -7.00
N SER A 40 -16.53 -10.94 -7.46
CA SER A 40 -16.24 -11.52 -8.77
C SER A 40 -16.65 -13.01 -8.80
N PRO A 41 -17.62 -13.41 -9.64
CA PRO A 41 -18.04 -14.82 -9.71
C PRO A 41 -16.89 -15.76 -10.07
N ARG A 42 -16.03 -15.35 -11.02
CA ARG A 42 -14.86 -16.12 -11.42
C ARG A 42 -13.84 -16.24 -10.28
N ARG A 43 -13.44 -15.12 -9.67
CA ARG A 43 -12.46 -15.13 -8.57
C ARG A 43 -13.00 -15.88 -7.36
N ARG A 44 -14.29 -15.73 -7.04
CA ARG A 44 -15.00 -16.48 -5.98
C ARG A 44 -14.89 -17.98 -6.22
N ARG A 45 -15.17 -18.46 -7.43
CA ARG A 45 -15.06 -19.88 -7.78
C ARG A 45 -13.60 -20.37 -7.70
N GLU A 46 -12.70 -19.73 -8.44
CA GLU A 46 -11.29 -20.16 -8.57
C GLU A 46 -10.56 -20.14 -7.22
N SER A 47 -10.71 -19.06 -6.44
CA SER A 47 -10.09 -18.96 -5.11
C SER A 47 -10.67 -20.01 -4.16
N SER A 48 -11.99 -20.25 -4.21
CA SER A 48 -12.61 -21.26 -3.35
C SER A 48 -12.15 -22.67 -3.69
N GLU A 49 -11.91 -22.98 -4.96
CA GLU A 49 -11.34 -24.27 -5.38
C GLU A 49 -9.90 -24.45 -4.86
N VAL A 50 -9.04 -23.44 -5.03
CA VAL A 50 -7.65 -23.45 -4.55
C VAL A 50 -7.57 -23.60 -3.03
N TRP A 51 -8.45 -22.91 -2.31
CA TRP A 51 -8.42 -22.83 -0.85
C TRP A 51 -9.41 -23.78 -0.14
N GLY A 52 -10.09 -24.65 -0.89
CA GLY A 52 -10.91 -25.73 -0.35
C GLY A 52 -12.23 -25.30 0.30
N VAL A 53 -12.86 -24.21 -0.18
CA VAL A 53 -14.14 -23.71 0.32
C VAL A 53 -15.28 -24.28 -0.54
N THR A 54 -16.21 -25.01 0.08
CA THR A 54 -17.36 -25.65 -0.62
C THR A 54 -18.34 -24.60 -1.13
N GLU A 55 -19.15 -24.94 -2.13
CA GLU A 55 -20.06 -24.01 -2.80
C GLU A 55 -21.03 -23.31 -1.84
N GLU A 56 -21.54 -24.04 -0.84
CA GLU A 56 -22.50 -23.54 0.16
C GLU A 56 -21.88 -22.54 1.16
N LYS A 57 -20.55 -22.40 1.14
CA LYS A 57 -19.76 -21.51 1.98
C LYS A 57 -19.16 -20.33 1.20
N ARG A 58 -19.61 -20.14 -0.04
CA ARG A 58 -19.21 -19.04 -0.92
C ARG A 58 -20.33 -18.00 -0.91
N TYR A 59 -19.97 -16.75 -0.69
CA TYR A 59 -20.92 -15.64 -0.64
C TYR A 59 -20.48 -14.53 -1.60
N GLU A 60 -21.44 -13.82 -2.16
CA GLU A 60 -21.15 -12.70 -3.07
C GLU A 60 -20.88 -11.41 -2.33
N SER A 61 -21.60 -11.17 -1.23
CA SER A 61 -21.48 -9.97 -0.42
C SER A 61 -21.43 -10.29 1.08
N VAL A 62 -20.99 -9.32 1.87
CA VAL A 62 -21.06 -9.40 3.33
C VAL A 62 -22.51 -9.52 3.80
N ALA A 63 -23.45 -8.89 3.11
CA ALA A 63 -24.88 -9.01 3.42
C ALA A 63 -25.39 -10.46 3.29
N ASP A 64 -24.94 -11.20 2.26
CA ASP A 64 -25.28 -12.61 2.08
C ASP A 64 -24.68 -13.48 3.20
N LEU A 65 -23.42 -13.23 3.56
CA LEU A 65 -22.77 -13.89 4.69
C LEU A 65 -23.53 -13.64 5.99
N ILE A 66 -23.91 -12.39 6.28
CA ILE A 66 -24.68 -12.05 7.49
C ILE A 66 -26.05 -12.74 7.49
N THR A 67 -26.69 -12.88 6.34
CA THR A 67 -27.96 -13.60 6.19
C THR A 67 -27.77 -15.08 6.56
N ALA A 68 -26.74 -15.75 6.04
CA ALA A 68 -26.42 -17.13 6.37
C ALA A 68 -26.03 -17.31 7.86
N VAL A 69 -25.28 -16.37 8.44
CA VAL A 69 -24.95 -16.37 9.88
C VAL A 69 -26.22 -16.25 10.73
N ARG A 70 -27.19 -15.41 10.33
CA ARG A 70 -28.49 -15.28 11.03
C ARG A 70 -29.33 -16.55 10.93
N ALA A 71 -29.32 -17.19 9.76
CA ALA A 71 -29.99 -18.47 9.53
C ALA A 71 -29.30 -19.65 10.25
N LYS A 72 -28.08 -19.44 10.76
CA LYS A 72 -27.20 -20.47 11.37
C LYS A 72 -26.71 -21.51 10.37
N ASP A 73 -26.68 -21.17 9.08
CA ASP A 73 -26.12 -22.02 8.04
C ASP A 73 -24.59 -22.06 8.10
N VAL A 74 -23.96 -21.02 8.65
CA VAL A 74 -22.52 -20.92 8.85
C VAL A 74 -22.20 -20.32 10.22
N ALA A 75 -21.20 -20.88 10.90
CA ALA A 75 -20.67 -20.34 12.16
C ALA A 75 -19.43 -19.51 11.85
N VAL A 76 -19.40 -18.25 12.32
CA VAL A 76 -18.28 -17.32 12.12
C VAL A 76 -17.90 -16.76 13.49
N ASP A 77 -16.67 -17.02 13.92
CA ASP A 77 -16.10 -16.46 15.15
C ASP A 77 -15.44 -15.10 14.91
N ALA A 78 -14.83 -14.91 13.73
CA ALA A 78 -14.15 -13.69 13.33
C ALA A 78 -14.05 -13.59 11.79
N ALA A 79 -13.67 -12.41 11.29
CA ALA A 79 -13.50 -12.19 9.86
C ALA A 79 -12.15 -11.53 9.52
N LEU A 80 -11.64 -11.81 8.31
CA LEU A 80 -10.63 -11.00 7.62
C LEU A 80 -11.36 -10.14 6.59
N LEU A 81 -11.11 -8.82 6.60
CA LEU A 81 -11.60 -7.89 5.60
C LEU A 81 -10.41 -7.38 4.77
N SER A 82 -10.30 -7.88 3.54
CA SER A 82 -9.20 -7.65 2.59
C SER A 82 -9.74 -7.26 1.20
N THR A 83 -10.68 -6.32 1.17
CA THR A 83 -11.29 -5.78 -0.07
C THR A 83 -10.53 -4.56 -0.60
N ASP A 84 -10.98 -3.98 -1.70
CA ASP A 84 -10.34 -2.86 -2.43
C ASP A 84 -10.56 -1.46 -1.79
N GLY A 85 -10.53 -1.38 -0.44
CA GLY A 85 -10.41 -0.15 0.34
C GLY A 85 -11.71 0.48 0.86
N LEU A 86 -12.89 0.10 0.35
CA LEU A 86 -14.17 0.52 0.93
C LEU A 86 -14.60 -0.46 2.02
N HIS A 87 -14.06 -0.27 3.23
CA HIS A 87 -14.24 -1.22 4.33
C HIS A 87 -15.40 -0.86 5.26
N VAL A 88 -15.63 0.42 5.55
CA VAL A 88 -16.45 0.86 6.70
C VAL A 88 -17.86 0.29 6.68
N SER A 89 -18.54 0.31 5.54
CA SER A 89 -19.91 -0.24 5.44
C SER A 89 -19.98 -1.74 5.75
N ASP A 90 -19.09 -2.54 5.16
CA ASP A 90 -19.01 -3.99 5.38
C ASP A 90 -18.56 -4.31 6.81
N LEU A 91 -17.62 -3.54 7.32
CA LEU A 91 -17.12 -3.64 8.68
C LEU A 91 -18.22 -3.40 9.71
N LEU A 92 -19.01 -2.33 9.55
CA LEU A 92 -20.14 -2.03 10.43
C LEU A 92 -21.22 -3.12 10.39
N GLN A 93 -21.44 -3.78 9.24
CA GLN A 93 -22.35 -4.93 9.16
C GLN A 93 -21.88 -6.11 10.02
N LEU A 94 -20.58 -6.43 10.00
CA LEU A 94 -19.96 -7.47 10.82
C LEU A 94 -19.98 -7.10 12.31
N MET A 95 -19.62 -5.86 12.63
CA MET A 95 -19.56 -5.35 14.01
C MET A 95 -20.94 -5.32 14.69
N ARG A 96 -22.02 -5.02 13.96
CA ARG A 96 -23.40 -5.14 14.46
C ARG A 96 -23.79 -6.57 14.83
N ARG A 97 -23.09 -7.57 14.31
CA ARG A 97 -23.21 -8.99 14.72
C ARG A 97 -22.25 -9.37 15.85
N GLY A 98 -21.39 -8.45 16.28
CA GLY A 98 -20.40 -8.67 17.32
C GLY A 98 -19.23 -9.54 16.86
N ILE A 99 -19.01 -9.64 15.55
CA ILE A 99 -17.92 -10.40 14.93
C ILE A 99 -16.66 -9.52 14.94
N PRO A 100 -15.56 -9.92 15.60
CA PRO A 100 -14.29 -9.22 15.50
C PRO A 100 -13.68 -9.39 14.11
N VAL A 101 -13.00 -8.35 13.62
CA VAL A 101 -12.50 -8.25 12.25
C VAL A 101 -11.04 -7.84 12.25
N LEU A 102 -10.22 -8.60 11.52
CA LEU A 102 -8.87 -8.21 11.10
C LEU A 102 -9.03 -7.46 9.78
N VAL A 103 -8.62 -6.19 9.73
CA VAL A 103 -8.88 -5.31 8.58
C VAL A 103 -7.58 -4.90 7.91
N GLU A 104 -7.47 -5.14 6.60
CA GLU A 104 -6.36 -4.61 5.80
C GLU A 104 -6.39 -3.08 5.79
N PRO A 105 -5.22 -2.41 5.86
CA PRO A 105 -5.16 -0.97 5.74
C PRO A 105 -5.34 -0.49 4.28
N PRO A 106 -5.82 0.75 4.08
CA PRO A 106 -6.33 1.66 5.11
C PRO A 106 -7.75 1.28 5.55
N LEU A 107 -8.09 1.55 6.82
CA LEU A 107 -9.42 1.26 7.39
C LEU A 107 -10.55 2.02 6.67
N GLY A 108 -10.25 3.22 6.17
CA GLY A 108 -11.15 4.10 5.43
C GLY A 108 -10.33 5.22 4.80
N PHE A 109 -10.96 6.05 3.97
CA PHE A 109 -10.25 7.11 3.25
C PHE A 109 -10.39 8.48 3.90
N SER A 110 -11.37 8.69 4.79
CA SER A 110 -11.52 9.94 5.55
C SER A 110 -11.58 9.70 7.07
N ALA A 111 -11.27 10.75 7.83
CA ALA A 111 -11.30 10.68 9.29
C ALA A 111 -12.72 10.52 9.84
N GLU A 112 -13.72 11.03 9.12
CA GLU A 112 -15.15 10.94 9.42
C GLU A 112 -15.63 9.50 9.23
N GLU A 113 -15.26 8.87 8.11
CA GLU A 113 -15.63 7.49 7.80
C GLU A 113 -15.08 6.53 8.88
N ILE A 114 -13.83 6.71 9.28
CA ILE A 114 -13.22 5.92 10.36
C ILE A 114 -13.84 6.25 11.73
N ALA A 115 -14.25 7.50 11.95
CA ALA A 115 -14.90 7.89 13.20
C ALA A 115 -16.20 7.12 13.43
N GLU A 116 -16.98 6.78 12.39
CA GLU A 116 -18.18 5.95 12.53
C GLU A 116 -17.87 4.58 13.18
N VAL A 117 -16.74 3.98 12.80
CA VAL A 117 -16.27 2.70 13.33
C VAL A 117 -15.83 2.85 14.79
N ALA A 118 -15.00 3.86 15.08
CA ALA A 118 -14.52 4.13 16.44
C ALA A 118 -15.67 4.49 17.39
N ASP A 119 -16.65 5.27 16.91
CA ASP A 119 -17.86 5.65 17.63
C ASP A 119 -18.70 4.41 17.96
N PHE A 120 -18.84 3.48 17.02
CA PHE A 120 -19.52 2.21 17.28
C PHE A 120 -18.82 1.39 18.39
N GLU A 121 -17.50 1.25 18.35
CA GLU A 121 -16.75 0.54 19.40
C GLU A 121 -16.92 1.20 20.77
N ARG A 122 -16.85 2.54 20.84
CA ARG A 122 -17.10 3.29 22.09
C ARG A 122 -18.52 3.10 22.59
N MET A 123 -19.53 3.25 21.72
CA MET A 123 -20.93 3.14 22.10
C MET A 123 -21.29 1.74 22.61
N THR A 124 -20.69 0.70 22.03
CA THR A 124 -20.95 -0.69 22.44
C THR A 124 -20.04 -1.16 23.57
N GLY A 125 -18.96 -0.42 23.88
CA GLY A 125 -17.92 -0.83 24.82
C GLY A 125 -17.15 -2.07 24.37
N ARG A 126 -17.22 -2.43 23.08
CA ARG A 126 -16.60 -3.63 22.51
C ARG A 126 -15.61 -3.23 21.43
N ARG A 127 -14.34 -3.59 21.65
CA ARG A 127 -13.33 -3.56 20.59
C ARG A 127 -13.53 -4.77 19.70
N LEU A 128 -13.76 -4.53 18.42
CA LEU A 128 -14.03 -5.50 17.38
C LEU A 128 -13.08 -5.34 16.19
N VAL A 129 -12.27 -4.27 16.12
CA VAL A 129 -11.35 -4.01 15.01
C VAL A 129 -9.91 -4.24 15.46
N MET A 130 -9.16 -4.99 14.64
CA MET A 130 -7.71 -5.05 14.69
C MET A 130 -7.15 -4.76 13.29
N MET A 131 -6.23 -3.82 13.17
CA MET A 131 -5.57 -3.51 11.89
C MET A 131 -4.53 -4.56 11.54
N ALA A 132 -4.46 -4.91 10.26
CA ALA A 132 -3.53 -5.88 9.71
C ALA A 132 -2.19 -5.21 9.34
N TYR A 133 -1.39 -4.86 10.35
CA TYR A 133 0.00 -4.42 10.20
C TYR A 133 0.97 -5.50 10.70
N PRO A 134 1.39 -6.47 9.85
CA PRO A 134 2.20 -7.60 10.29
C PRO A 134 3.47 -7.20 11.05
N GLN A 135 4.22 -6.22 10.53
CA GLN A 135 5.52 -5.83 11.10
C GLN A 135 5.42 -5.32 12.56
N GLN A 136 4.26 -4.83 13.02
CA GLN A 136 4.06 -4.44 14.43
C GLN A 136 4.18 -5.62 15.42
N TYR A 137 4.04 -6.85 14.92
CA TYR A 137 4.11 -8.09 15.70
C TYR A 137 5.46 -8.80 15.54
N ASP A 138 6.38 -8.23 14.75
CA ASP A 138 7.70 -8.80 14.56
C ASP A 138 8.56 -8.68 15.83
N LYS A 139 9.21 -9.78 16.21
CA LYS A 139 10.03 -9.83 17.43
C LYS A 139 11.24 -8.90 17.38
N SER A 140 11.79 -8.64 16.19
CA SER A 140 12.92 -7.73 16.02
C SER A 140 12.49 -6.28 16.22
N VAL A 141 11.27 -5.92 15.82
CA VAL A 141 10.67 -4.60 16.09
C VAL A 141 10.39 -4.42 17.58
N ILE A 142 9.81 -5.43 18.23
CA ILE A 142 9.53 -5.39 19.68
C ILE A 142 10.83 -5.25 20.48
N ALA A 143 11.90 -5.94 20.07
CA ALA A 143 13.19 -5.90 20.76
C ALA A 143 13.92 -4.56 20.67
N LEU A 144 13.48 -3.62 19.81
CA LEU A 144 14.13 -2.32 19.64
C LEU A 144 14.20 -1.56 20.98
N CYS A 145 13.06 -1.31 21.60
CA CYS A 145 12.98 -0.51 22.83
C CYS A 145 13.51 -1.24 24.07
N ASP A 146 13.54 -2.58 24.05
CA ASP A 146 14.18 -3.40 25.09
C ASP A 146 15.71 -3.23 25.08
N ARG A 147 16.32 -3.02 23.91
CA ARG A 147 17.78 -2.95 23.73
C ARG A 147 18.33 -1.52 23.81
N ILE A 148 17.56 -0.56 23.30
CA ILE A 148 17.81 0.88 23.42
C ILE A 148 16.54 1.54 23.95
N ALA A 149 16.56 1.98 25.21
CA ALA A 149 15.42 2.64 25.81
C ALA A 149 15.13 3.99 25.11
N ALA A 150 13.85 4.36 24.98
CA ALA A 150 13.39 5.59 24.34
C ALA A 150 14.18 6.85 24.77
N LYS A 151 14.41 7.02 26.07
CA LYS A 151 15.16 8.16 26.63
C LYS A 151 16.63 8.26 26.20
N ASP A 152 17.21 7.15 25.72
CA ASP A 152 18.61 7.05 25.30
C ASP A 152 18.77 7.18 23.78
N VAL A 153 17.66 7.24 23.03
CA VAL A 153 17.65 7.38 21.58
C VAL A 153 18.22 8.73 21.17
N ARG A 154 19.13 8.69 20.18
CA ARG A 154 19.73 9.87 19.54
C ARG A 154 19.31 10.02 18.09
N MET A 155 18.95 8.92 17.44
CA MET A 155 18.46 8.89 16.07
C MET A 155 17.69 7.59 15.86
N ILE A 156 16.59 7.70 15.11
CA ILE A 156 15.91 6.59 14.46
C ILE A 156 15.91 6.91 12.96
N ASP A 157 16.41 5.99 12.15
CA ASP A 157 16.39 6.06 10.70
C ASP A 157 15.69 4.82 10.18
N HIS A 158 14.61 4.99 9.44
CA HIS A 158 13.81 3.90 8.89
C HIS A 158 13.68 4.11 7.39
N GLU A 159 14.22 3.18 6.62
CA GLU A 159 14.17 3.19 5.16
C GLU A 159 13.31 2.04 4.65
N VAL A 160 12.40 2.33 3.72
CA VAL A 160 11.61 1.34 2.99
C VAL A 160 11.82 1.54 1.49
N LEU A 161 12.21 0.47 0.82
CA LEU A 161 12.21 0.34 -0.62
C LEU A 161 11.06 -0.57 -1.04
N MET A 162 10.11 0.00 -1.75
CA MET A 162 8.95 -0.69 -2.31
C MET A 162 9.13 -0.92 -3.82
N PRO A 163 9.27 -2.18 -4.28
CA PRO A 163 9.28 -2.51 -5.70
C PRO A 163 7.85 -2.57 -6.26
N ALA A 164 7.74 -2.87 -7.56
CA ALA A 164 6.46 -3.32 -8.12
C ALA A 164 6.00 -4.64 -7.47
N SER A 165 4.78 -5.07 -7.78
CA SER A 165 4.15 -6.25 -7.15
C SER A 165 4.90 -7.57 -7.39
N GLN A 166 5.58 -7.74 -8.52
CA GLN A 166 6.13 -9.02 -8.93
C GLN A 166 7.19 -9.58 -7.94
N PRO A 167 8.21 -8.82 -7.49
CA PRO A 167 9.13 -9.28 -6.44
C PRO A 167 8.46 -9.68 -5.11
N LEU A 168 7.32 -9.06 -4.79
CA LEU A 168 6.61 -9.30 -3.52
C LEU A 168 5.68 -10.50 -3.56
N PHE A 169 5.02 -10.72 -4.70
CA PHE A 169 3.87 -11.63 -4.78
C PHE A 169 3.97 -12.66 -5.91
N GLY A 170 4.97 -12.58 -6.78
CA GLY A 170 5.08 -13.46 -7.96
C GLY A 170 5.16 -14.95 -7.62
N TRP A 171 5.64 -15.30 -6.42
CA TRP A 171 5.73 -16.66 -5.90
C TRP A 171 4.38 -17.20 -5.36
N ALA A 172 3.41 -16.32 -5.09
CA ALA A 172 2.18 -16.68 -4.39
C ALA A 172 1.11 -17.32 -5.30
N HIS A 173 1.30 -17.29 -6.63
CA HIS A 173 0.35 -17.85 -7.61
C HIS A 173 -1.11 -17.40 -7.38
N VAL A 174 -1.28 -16.11 -7.08
CA VAL A 174 -2.60 -15.50 -6.84
C VAL A 174 -3.49 -15.73 -8.06
N THR A 175 -4.74 -16.14 -7.85
CA THR A 175 -5.70 -16.34 -8.95
C THR A 175 -5.82 -15.07 -9.79
N THR A 176 -5.92 -15.24 -11.11
CA THR A 176 -5.97 -14.14 -12.06
C THR A 176 -7.05 -13.13 -11.70
N SER A 177 -6.73 -11.84 -11.82
CA SER A 177 -7.73 -10.82 -11.62
C SER A 177 -8.84 -10.92 -12.65
N ALA A 178 -10.07 -10.86 -12.17
CA ALA A 178 -11.25 -10.95 -12.99
C ALA A 178 -11.98 -9.61 -12.99
N TYR A 179 -12.24 -9.09 -14.20
CA TYR A 179 -13.05 -7.89 -14.44
C TYR A 179 -14.46 -8.27 -14.89
N ASP A 180 -15.01 -9.32 -14.28
CA ASP A 180 -16.27 -9.97 -14.65
C ASP A 180 -17.48 -9.44 -13.88
N LEU A 181 -17.31 -8.35 -13.12
CA LEU A 181 -18.43 -7.61 -12.54
C LEU A 181 -19.19 -6.82 -13.62
N PRO A 182 -20.52 -6.71 -13.50
CA PRO A 182 -21.32 -5.83 -14.36
C PRO A 182 -20.76 -4.40 -14.40
N THR A 183 -20.83 -3.76 -15.57
CA THR A 183 -20.23 -2.44 -15.80
C THR A 183 -20.80 -1.36 -14.88
N GLU A 184 -22.08 -1.45 -14.56
CA GLU A 184 -22.80 -0.56 -13.66
C GLU A 184 -22.23 -0.67 -12.24
N VAL A 185 -22.03 -1.91 -11.77
CA VAL A 185 -21.45 -2.20 -10.44
C VAL A 185 -20.01 -1.69 -10.38
N ARG A 186 -19.19 -1.93 -11.41
CA ARG A 186 -17.81 -1.42 -11.47
C ARG A 186 -17.78 0.11 -11.45
N SER A 187 -18.65 0.75 -12.21
CA SER A 187 -18.72 2.22 -12.30
C SER A 187 -19.18 2.83 -10.98
N GLN A 188 -20.16 2.24 -10.32
CA GLN A 188 -20.62 2.67 -9.00
C GLN A 188 -19.55 2.50 -7.92
N ARG A 189 -18.83 1.38 -7.90
CA ARG A 189 -17.72 1.14 -6.96
C ARG A 189 -16.61 2.17 -7.18
N ARG A 190 -16.21 2.44 -8.43
CA ARG A 190 -15.23 3.47 -8.76
C ARG A 190 -15.68 4.87 -8.32
N LYS A 191 -16.94 5.24 -8.56
CA LYS A 191 -17.49 6.52 -8.13
C LYS A 191 -17.47 6.66 -6.60
N SER A 192 -17.84 5.61 -5.89
CA SER A 192 -17.85 5.59 -4.42
C SER A 192 -16.44 5.70 -3.84
N LEU A 193 -15.49 4.96 -4.40
CA LEU A 193 -14.08 5.06 -4.02
C LEU A 193 -13.52 6.46 -4.27
N GLN A 194 -13.77 7.04 -5.45
CA GLN A 194 -13.33 8.39 -5.78
C GLN A 194 -13.89 9.41 -4.79
N ALA A 195 -15.18 9.33 -4.46
CA ALA A 195 -15.81 10.24 -3.49
C ALA A 195 -15.20 10.10 -2.08
N ALA A 196 -14.89 8.87 -1.63
CA ALA A 196 -14.24 8.64 -0.35
C ALA A 196 -12.81 9.21 -0.30
N VAL A 197 -12.06 9.06 -1.40
CA VAL A 197 -10.71 9.62 -1.54
C VAL A 197 -10.74 11.15 -1.58
N GLU A 198 -11.71 11.75 -2.28
CA GLU A 198 -11.91 13.20 -2.30
C GLU A 198 -12.24 13.75 -0.91
N ALA A 199 -13.16 13.10 -0.19
CA ALA A 199 -13.49 13.47 1.19
C ALA A 199 -12.28 13.37 2.13
N GLY A 200 -11.42 12.37 1.92
CA GLY A 200 -10.20 12.16 2.70
C GLY A 200 -9.08 13.14 2.44
N ALA A 201 -8.76 13.36 1.16
CA ALA A 201 -7.64 14.17 0.73
C ALA A 201 -7.92 15.69 0.87
N GLY A 202 -9.19 16.11 0.84
CA GLY A 202 -9.60 17.51 0.89
C GLY A 202 -10.09 18.04 -0.46
N GLY A 203 -11.02 19.00 -0.43
CA GLY A 203 -11.68 19.52 -1.63
C GLY A 203 -10.75 20.25 -2.60
N GLY A 204 -9.66 20.85 -2.12
CA GLY A 204 -8.61 21.48 -2.92
C GLY A 204 -7.58 20.50 -3.50
N ALA A 205 -7.63 19.21 -3.13
CA ALA A 205 -6.71 18.20 -3.63
C ALA A 205 -6.90 17.97 -5.14
N THR A 206 -5.80 18.01 -5.89
CA THR A 206 -5.79 17.61 -7.31
C THR A 206 -5.83 16.09 -7.45
N GLN A 207 -6.03 15.58 -8.68
CA GLN A 207 -5.91 14.13 -8.90
C GLN A 207 -4.52 13.58 -8.56
N ARG A 208 -3.46 14.38 -8.76
CA ARG A 208 -2.09 14.01 -8.36
C ARG A 208 -1.98 13.84 -6.85
N ASP A 209 -2.56 14.76 -6.09
CA ASP A 209 -2.52 14.72 -4.62
C ASP A 209 -3.32 13.53 -4.09
N ARG A 210 -4.49 13.24 -4.68
CA ARG A 210 -5.31 12.06 -4.36
C ARG A 210 -4.58 10.76 -4.66
N ASP A 211 -3.89 10.67 -5.79
CA ASP A 211 -3.08 9.50 -6.13
C ASP A 211 -1.91 9.32 -5.15
N LEU A 212 -1.25 10.41 -4.73
CA LEU A 212 -0.18 10.38 -3.73
C LEU A 212 -0.71 9.96 -2.35
N TYR A 213 -1.85 10.53 -1.94
CA TYR A 213 -2.54 10.22 -0.70
C TYR A 213 -2.82 8.72 -0.59
N VAL A 214 -3.41 8.12 -1.62
CA VAL A 214 -3.73 6.69 -1.62
C VAL A 214 -2.46 5.85 -1.79
N LYS A 215 -1.75 6.00 -2.91
CA LYS A 215 -0.72 5.05 -3.36
C LYS A 215 0.62 5.22 -2.63
N GLY A 216 0.91 6.42 -2.13
CA GLY A 216 2.13 6.74 -1.40
C GLY A 216 1.95 6.73 0.11
N LEU A 217 0.94 7.45 0.61
CA LEU A 217 0.77 7.66 2.04
C LEU A 217 0.00 6.51 2.69
N LEU A 218 -1.27 6.32 2.35
CA LEU A 218 -2.15 5.33 3.01
C LEU A 218 -1.69 3.89 2.80
N THR A 219 -1.27 3.50 1.60
CA THR A 219 -0.81 2.13 1.30
C THR A 219 0.71 1.95 1.37
N GLY A 220 1.45 2.96 1.81
CA GLY A 220 2.91 2.96 1.85
C GLY A 220 3.44 3.47 3.18
N VAL A 221 3.61 4.78 3.30
CA VAL A 221 4.20 5.44 4.47
C VAL A 221 3.46 5.11 5.77
N ALA A 222 2.14 4.95 5.76
CA ALA A 222 1.38 4.54 6.94
C ALA A 222 1.87 3.21 7.54
N HIS A 223 2.21 2.22 6.71
CA HIS A 223 2.79 0.96 7.18
C HIS A 223 4.14 1.18 7.87
N GLN A 224 4.99 2.03 7.29
CA GLN A 224 6.30 2.36 7.83
C GLN A 224 6.17 3.04 9.20
N VAL A 225 5.31 4.05 9.31
CA VAL A 225 5.02 4.75 10.57
C VAL A 225 4.55 3.76 11.64
N ALA A 226 3.60 2.88 11.31
CA ALA A 226 3.06 1.89 12.26
C ALA A 226 4.14 1.05 12.96
N VAL A 227 5.25 0.76 12.27
CA VAL A 227 6.37 -0.02 12.81
C VAL A 227 7.17 0.75 13.85
N ILE A 228 7.52 2.01 13.57
CA ILE A 228 8.26 2.83 14.55
C ILE A 228 7.36 3.18 15.74
N GLU A 229 6.09 3.47 15.50
CA GLU A 229 5.14 3.78 16.56
C GLU A 229 4.97 2.61 17.53
N ARG A 230 5.03 1.38 17.01
CA ARG A 230 5.03 0.17 17.83
C ARG A 230 6.23 0.11 18.78
N ALA A 231 7.40 0.51 18.31
CA ALA A 231 8.65 0.40 19.05
C ALA A 231 8.84 1.55 20.06
N TYR A 232 8.59 2.79 19.64
CA TYR A 232 8.99 3.99 20.39
C TYR A 232 7.85 4.96 20.71
N GLY A 233 6.61 4.71 20.26
CA GLY A 233 5.46 5.59 20.47
C GLY A 233 5.15 6.49 19.27
N PRO A 234 4.01 7.20 19.29
CA PRO A 234 3.47 7.87 18.12
C PRO A 234 4.34 9.02 17.61
N VAL A 235 4.29 9.29 16.30
CA VAL A 235 4.86 10.52 15.73
C VAL A 235 3.92 11.68 16.06
N THR A 236 4.39 12.68 16.81
CA THR A 236 3.56 13.78 17.30
C THR A 236 3.90 15.13 16.68
N ARG A 237 5.03 15.23 15.97
CA ARG A 237 5.44 16.48 15.33
C ARG A 237 6.16 16.21 14.01
N LEU A 238 5.70 16.83 12.94
CA LEU A 238 6.44 16.92 11.68
C LEU A 238 7.42 18.10 11.75
N VAL A 239 8.67 17.85 11.36
CA VAL A 239 9.74 18.86 11.26
C VAL A 239 9.93 19.26 9.80
N ALA A 240 9.97 18.29 8.90
CA ALA A 240 10.05 18.52 7.47
C ALA A 240 9.47 17.33 6.71
N VAL A 241 8.87 17.60 5.55
CA VAL A 241 8.39 16.59 4.61
C VAL A 241 8.94 16.91 3.23
N ARG A 242 9.39 15.89 2.51
CA ARG A 242 9.86 16.03 1.12
C ARG A 242 9.27 14.95 0.25
N HIS A 243 8.89 15.31 -0.98
CA HIS A 243 8.45 14.39 -2.03
C HIS A 243 9.31 14.57 -3.28
N TRP A 244 9.82 13.49 -3.86
CA TRP A 244 10.65 13.56 -5.07
C TRP A 244 10.65 12.27 -5.91
N PRO A 245 11.01 12.35 -7.21
CA PRO A 245 11.09 13.58 -8.00
C PRO A 245 9.70 14.17 -8.26
N LYS A 246 9.65 15.47 -8.54
CA LYS A 246 8.40 16.17 -8.82
C LYS A 246 7.67 15.51 -10.00
N GLY A 247 6.36 15.31 -9.86
CA GLY A 247 5.52 14.68 -10.88
C GLY A 247 5.54 13.15 -10.92
N VAL A 248 6.42 12.47 -10.18
CA VAL A 248 6.40 11.00 -10.07
C VAL A 248 5.59 10.57 -8.86
N ILE A 249 4.53 9.81 -9.10
CA ILE A 249 3.65 9.27 -8.07
C ILE A 249 3.75 7.73 -8.06
N PRO A 250 3.95 7.09 -6.90
CA PRO A 250 4.17 7.70 -5.58
C PRO A 250 5.51 8.43 -5.40
N GLY A 251 6.55 8.06 -6.15
CA GLY A 251 7.89 8.62 -5.96
C GLY A 251 8.52 8.23 -4.63
N SER A 252 9.33 9.12 -4.06
CA SER A 252 9.98 8.98 -2.76
C SER A 252 9.48 10.05 -1.81
N ILE A 253 9.35 9.69 -0.53
CA ILE A 253 8.84 10.54 0.53
C ILE A 253 9.80 10.45 1.71
N GLU A 254 10.22 11.60 2.24
CA GLU A 254 11.02 11.70 3.46
C GLU A 254 10.23 12.50 4.50
N ILE A 255 10.19 11.97 5.72
CA ILE A 255 9.61 12.63 6.87
C ILE A 255 10.72 12.74 7.92
N LEU A 256 11.00 13.98 8.33
CA LEU A 256 11.72 14.28 9.56
C LEU A 256 10.67 14.67 10.60
N GLY A 257 10.72 14.05 11.78
CA GLY A 257 9.75 14.28 12.83
C GLY A 257 10.29 14.00 14.22
N GLU A 258 9.40 14.14 15.20
CA GLU A 258 9.63 13.76 16.59
C GLU A 258 8.52 12.86 17.09
N LEU A 259 8.91 11.85 17.87
CA LEU A 259 8.00 10.98 18.59
C LEU A 259 7.49 11.65 19.87
N GLU A 260 6.42 11.13 20.45
CA GLU A 260 5.84 11.63 21.72
C GLU A 260 6.87 11.73 22.87
N ASN A 261 7.86 10.84 22.87
CA ASN A 261 8.94 10.81 23.85
C ASN A 261 10.08 11.84 23.58
N GLY A 262 9.97 12.63 22.51
CA GLY A 262 10.95 13.62 22.07
C GLY A 262 12.10 13.07 21.22
N ALA A 263 12.11 11.77 20.90
CA ALA A 263 13.14 11.19 20.05
C ALA A 263 13.00 11.65 18.59
N PRO A 264 14.10 12.04 17.93
CA PRO A 264 14.07 12.38 16.52
C PRO A 264 13.93 11.12 15.66
N VAL A 265 13.09 11.21 14.63
CA VAL A 265 12.87 10.13 13.66
C VAL A 265 13.01 10.66 12.23
N ARG A 266 13.68 9.86 11.40
CA ARG A 266 13.75 10.03 9.95
C ARG A 266 13.13 8.80 9.29
N LEU A 267 12.07 9.02 8.52
CA LEU A 267 11.42 7.99 7.72
C LEU A 267 11.68 8.30 6.26
N VAL A 268 12.19 7.34 5.51
CA VAL A 268 12.38 7.44 4.07
C VAL A 268 11.66 6.30 3.40
N TRP A 269 10.73 6.62 2.50
CA TRP A 269 9.99 5.65 1.73
C TRP A 269 10.24 5.87 0.25
N HIS A 270 10.55 4.82 -0.47
CA HIS A 270 10.80 4.86 -1.90
C HIS A 270 9.85 3.90 -2.63
N TYR A 271 9.14 4.39 -3.65
CA TYR A 271 8.58 3.54 -4.68
C TYR A 271 9.53 3.46 -5.88
N LEU A 272 10.17 2.31 -6.04
CA LEU A 272 11.11 2.02 -7.13
C LEU A 272 10.60 0.81 -7.92
N PRO A 273 9.75 1.00 -8.94
CA PRO A 273 9.05 -0.11 -9.60
C PRO A 273 9.98 -1.14 -10.25
N PHE A 274 11.21 -0.74 -10.58
CA PHE A 274 12.24 -1.60 -11.19
C PHE A 274 13.23 -2.19 -10.20
N ALA A 275 13.10 -1.90 -8.91
CA ALA A 275 13.96 -2.50 -7.91
C ALA A 275 13.76 -4.03 -7.88
N PRO A 276 14.85 -4.81 -7.77
CA PRO A 276 14.77 -6.26 -7.87
C PRO A 276 14.11 -6.91 -6.66
N GLU A 277 14.10 -6.23 -5.51
CA GLU A 277 13.57 -6.74 -4.26
C GLU A 277 13.04 -5.64 -3.35
N TYR A 278 12.28 -6.06 -2.35
CA TYR A 278 11.86 -5.23 -1.23
C TYR A 278 12.98 -5.13 -0.20
N SER A 279 13.14 -3.95 0.39
CA SER A 279 14.06 -3.72 1.51
C SER A 279 13.39 -2.85 2.56
N GLU A 280 13.48 -3.24 3.82
CA GLU A 280 13.06 -2.40 4.95
C GLU A 280 14.11 -2.51 6.05
N ARG A 281 14.67 -1.36 6.43
CA ARG A 281 15.78 -1.28 7.37
C ARG A 281 15.52 -0.22 8.42
N ILE A 282 15.84 -0.53 9.67
CA ILE A 282 15.74 0.40 10.79
C ILE A 282 17.12 0.48 11.46
N GLU A 283 17.68 1.67 11.55
CA GLU A 283 18.84 1.98 12.37
C GLU A 283 18.40 2.79 13.60
N VAL A 284 18.86 2.38 14.78
CA VAL A 284 18.67 3.14 16.01
C VAL A 284 20.01 3.38 16.67
N LEU A 285 20.26 4.64 17.00
CA LEU A 285 21.48 5.07 17.69
C LEU A 285 21.18 5.56 19.10
N SER A 286 22.09 5.24 20.00
CA SER A 286 22.24 5.89 21.30
C SER A 286 23.68 6.35 21.47
N ALA A 287 24.01 7.00 22.59
CA ALA A 287 25.39 7.39 22.88
C ALA A 287 26.39 6.21 22.97
N ARG A 288 25.91 4.98 23.18
CA ARG A 288 26.75 3.80 23.46
C ARG A 288 26.48 2.59 22.58
N LYS A 289 25.35 2.58 21.87
CA LYS A 289 24.88 1.43 21.10
C LYS A 289 24.39 1.86 19.72
N ARG A 290 24.65 1.03 18.73
CA ARG A 290 24.04 1.06 17.40
C ARG A 290 23.27 -0.23 17.20
N MET A 291 22.06 -0.14 16.68
CA MET A 291 21.22 -1.28 16.40
C MET A 291 20.69 -1.18 14.98
N ASP A 292 20.79 -2.29 14.24
CA ASP A 292 20.33 -2.40 12.86
C ASP A 292 19.31 -3.54 12.79
N VAL A 293 18.14 -3.29 12.20
CA VAL A 293 17.08 -4.27 11.97
C VAL A 293 16.78 -4.36 10.48
N GLU A 294 16.66 -5.57 9.96
CA GLU A 294 16.20 -5.83 8.60
C GLU A 294 14.87 -6.58 8.65
N LEU A 295 13.86 -6.05 7.96
CA LEU A 295 12.52 -6.61 7.92
C LEU A 295 12.23 -7.13 6.50
N PRO A 296 11.93 -8.43 6.32
CA PRO A 296 11.43 -8.93 5.05
C PRO A 296 9.97 -8.52 4.84
N ALA A 297 9.56 -8.41 3.57
CA ALA A 297 8.16 -8.18 3.23
C ALA A 297 7.25 -9.26 3.87
N PRO A 298 6.07 -8.89 4.43
CA PRO A 298 5.16 -9.86 5.07
C PRO A 298 4.68 -10.99 4.17
N SER A 299 4.67 -10.76 2.85
CA SER A 299 4.36 -11.80 1.87
C SER A 299 5.42 -12.90 1.85
N LEU A 300 6.70 -12.60 2.07
CA LEU A 300 7.78 -13.57 2.09
C LEU A 300 7.79 -14.39 3.40
N GLY A 301 6.74 -15.18 3.62
CA GLY A 301 6.43 -15.84 4.89
C GLY A 301 7.49 -16.81 5.42
N ASP A 302 8.45 -17.23 4.60
CA ASP A 302 9.58 -18.08 4.99
C ASP A 302 10.83 -17.28 5.38
N ARG A 303 10.91 -15.98 5.03
CA ARG A 303 11.98 -15.10 5.49
C ARG A 303 11.70 -14.64 6.92
N ARG A 304 12.76 -14.36 7.67
CA ARG A 304 12.70 -13.89 9.06
C ARG A 304 13.46 -12.59 9.18
N SER A 305 12.97 -11.69 10.03
CA SER A 305 13.70 -10.47 10.35
C SER A 305 14.99 -10.78 11.11
N SER A 306 15.95 -9.88 10.98
CA SER A 306 17.21 -9.92 11.71
C SER A 306 17.37 -8.64 12.54
N ILE A 307 18.07 -8.75 13.66
CA ILE A 307 18.45 -7.62 14.50
C ILE A 307 19.90 -7.80 14.92
N SER A 308 20.70 -6.75 14.77
CA SER A 308 22.07 -6.69 15.26
C SER A 308 22.24 -5.51 16.21
N LEU A 309 22.97 -5.72 17.32
CA LEU A 309 23.29 -4.71 18.31
C LEU A 309 24.80 -4.65 18.46
N ARG A 310 25.38 -3.48 18.21
CA ARG A 310 26.80 -3.20 18.37
C ARG A 310 27.01 -2.24 19.53
N GLU A 311 27.83 -2.62 20.49
CA GLU A 311 28.13 -1.81 21.68
C GLU A 311 29.55 -2.08 22.21
N LYS A 312 30.02 -1.23 23.13
CA LYS A 312 31.25 -1.49 23.88
C LYS A 312 30.91 -2.27 25.16
N SER A 313 31.46 -3.47 25.30
CA SER A 313 31.31 -4.32 26.48
C SER A 313 32.69 -4.80 26.94
N ALA A 314 32.97 -4.67 28.24
CA ALA A 314 34.24 -5.06 28.86
C ALA A 314 35.51 -4.54 28.13
N GLY A 315 35.46 -3.32 27.60
CA GLY A 315 36.59 -2.70 26.90
C GLY A 315 36.72 -3.04 25.40
N ALA A 316 35.96 -4.03 24.91
CA ALA A 316 35.94 -4.43 23.50
C ALA A 316 34.65 -3.99 22.81
N VAL A 317 34.68 -3.87 21.47
CA VAL A 317 33.47 -3.71 20.66
C VAL A 317 32.88 -5.10 20.43
N VAL A 318 31.62 -5.27 20.80
CA VAL A 318 30.88 -6.53 20.66
C VAL A 318 29.68 -6.28 19.76
N THR A 319 29.45 -7.20 18.82
CA THR A 319 28.23 -7.26 18.02
C THR A 319 27.48 -8.53 18.37
N THR A 320 26.21 -8.41 18.73
CA THR A 320 25.30 -9.54 18.92
C THR A 320 24.22 -9.48 17.84
N ALA A 321 23.89 -10.61 17.24
CA ALA A 321 22.85 -10.70 16.22
C ALA A 321 21.89 -11.84 16.54
N SER A 322 20.62 -11.65 16.18
CA SER A 322 19.59 -12.67 16.32
C SER A 322 18.57 -12.58 15.19
N THR A 323 17.95 -13.71 14.87
CA THR A 323 16.90 -13.82 13.85
C THR A 323 15.57 -14.14 14.53
N ALA A 324 14.48 -13.54 14.05
CA ALA A 324 13.15 -13.84 14.60
C ALA A 324 12.76 -15.31 14.36
N THR A 325 12.05 -15.88 15.33
CA THR A 325 11.64 -17.30 15.28
C THR A 325 10.42 -17.55 14.38
N ALA A 326 9.60 -16.52 14.15
CA ALA A 326 8.37 -16.60 13.36
C ALA A 326 8.27 -15.38 12.44
N GLY A 327 7.55 -15.53 11.33
CA GLY A 327 7.25 -14.41 10.43
C GLY A 327 6.22 -13.46 11.02
N ALA A 328 6.31 -12.18 10.66
CA ALA A 328 5.46 -11.11 11.18
C ALA A 328 3.96 -11.38 10.96
N ALA A 329 3.57 -11.91 9.79
CA ALA A 329 2.17 -12.23 9.48
C ALA A 329 1.61 -13.35 10.37
N GLU A 330 2.42 -14.36 10.71
CA GLU A 330 2.00 -15.42 11.63
C GLU A 330 1.86 -14.90 13.06
N ALA A 331 2.80 -14.06 13.51
CA ALA A 331 2.73 -13.42 14.82
C ALA A 331 1.49 -12.51 14.97
N MET A 332 1.13 -11.79 13.90
CA MET A 332 -0.10 -11.00 13.84
C MET A 332 -1.36 -11.86 13.97
N TRP A 333 -1.44 -12.99 13.26
CA TRP A 333 -2.57 -13.91 13.37
C TRP A 333 -2.66 -14.53 14.78
N GLU A 334 -1.54 -14.84 15.44
CA GLU A 334 -1.54 -15.25 16.85
C GLU A 334 -2.11 -14.16 17.77
N ALA A 335 -1.75 -12.91 17.53
CA ALA A 335 -2.31 -11.79 18.27
C ALA A 335 -3.81 -11.61 17.99
N PHE A 336 -4.25 -11.79 16.74
CA PHE A 336 -5.67 -11.76 16.39
C PHE A 336 -6.45 -12.89 17.05
N HIS A 337 -5.87 -14.10 17.13
CA HIS A 337 -6.45 -15.20 17.92
C HIS A 337 -6.64 -14.80 19.39
N ALA A 338 -5.61 -14.21 20.00
CA ALA A 338 -5.65 -13.73 21.37
C ALA A 338 -6.67 -12.59 21.59
N PHE A 339 -6.86 -11.74 20.58
CA PHE A 339 -7.87 -10.69 20.57
C PHE A 339 -9.28 -11.28 20.58
N VAL A 340 -9.58 -12.23 19.69
CA VAL A 340 -10.89 -12.87 19.59
C VAL A 340 -11.22 -13.75 20.80
N ASP A 341 -10.25 -14.56 21.25
CA ASP A 341 -10.46 -15.57 22.29
C ASP A 341 -10.43 -14.97 23.70
N ARG A 342 -9.51 -14.03 23.96
CA ARG A 342 -9.25 -13.50 25.31
C ARG A 342 -9.58 -12.02 25.47
N GLY A 343 -9.97 -11.32 24.40
CA GLY A 343 -10.17 -9.87 24.43
C GLY A 343 -8.86 -9.08 24.62
N THR A 344 -7.72 -9.66 24.21
CA THR A 344 -6.42 -8.97 24.28
C THR A 344 -6.48 -7.70 23.43
N ARG A 345 -6.13 -6.53 23.99
CA ARG A 345 -6.19 -5.27 23.25
C ARG A 345 -5.29 -5.34 22.00
N PRO A 346 -5.81 -5.02 20.80
CA PRO A 346 -4.99 -4.93 19.60
C PRO A 346 -4.02 -3.75 19.70
N ILE A 347 -2.90 -3.82 18.97
CA ILE A 347 -1.91 -2.73 18.90
C ILE A 347 -2.54 -1.50 18.23
N MET A 348 -3.24 -1.71 17.12
CA MET A 348 -4.02 -0.69 16.43
C MET A 348 -5.44 -1.19 16.18
N GLY A 349 -6.43 -0.44 16.65
CA GLY A 349 -7.84 -0.54 16.30
C GLY A 349 -8.31 0.68 15.50
N ALA A 350 -9.61 0.98 15.54
CA ALA A 350 -10.18 2.08 14.76
C ALA A 350 -9.70 3.46 15.21
N GLU A 351 -9.51 3.68 16.52
CA GLU A 351 -9.02 4.94 17.08
C GLU A 351 -7.59 5.24 16.60
N GLU A 352 -6.70 4.25 16.71
CA GLU A 352 -5.31 4.38 16.25
C GLU A 352 -5.23 4.53 14.72
N ALA A 353 -6.07 3.82 13.95
CA ALA A 353 -6.13 3.97 12.50
C ALA A 353 -6.58 5.39 12.07
N ARG A 354 -7.51 6.01 12.81
CA ARG A 354 -7.93 7.39 12.56
C ARG A 354 -6.80 8.39 12.80
N ALA A 355 -6.06 8.23 13.89
CA ALA A 355 -4.92 9.10 14.20
C ALA A 355 -3.85 9.01 13.11
N GLN A 356 -3.56 7.80 12.64
CA GLN A 356 -2.62 7.58 11.54
C GLN A 356 -3.09 8.22 10.23
N LEU A 357 -4.38 8.13 9.88
CA LEU A 357 -4.93 8.78 8.70
C LEU A 357 -4.76 10.31 8.77
N LEU A 358 -5.02 10.91 9.94
CA LEU A 358 -4.83 12.35 10.16
C LEU A 358 -3.36 12.76 9.98
N LEU A 359 -2.42 11.97 10.49
CA LEU A 359 -0.99 12.19 10.26
C LEU A 359 -0.65 12.11 8.76
N MET A 360 -1.19 11.13 8.03
CA MET A 360 -0.98 11.04 6.58
C MET A 360 -1.57 12.25 5.84
N ARG A 361 -2.71 12.79 6.30
CA ARG A 361 -3.27 14.04 5.76
C ARG A 361 -2.37 15.25 6.06
N GLU A 362 -1.76 15.32 7.24
CA GLU A 362 -0.79 16.37 7.58
C GLU A 362 0.47 16.29 6.69
N VAL A 363 0.97 15.08 6.44
CA VAL A 363 2.08 14.85 5.49
C VAL A 363 1.69 15.28 4.07
N LEU A 364 0.47 14.96 3.62
CA LEU A 364 -0.03 15.42 2.32
C LEU A 364 -0.10 16.94 2.26
N ALA A 365 -0.62 17.59 3.29
CA ALA A 365 -0.73 19.04 3.39
C ALA A 365 0.65 19.69 3.24
N ALA A 366 1.65 19.21 3.97
CA ALA A 366 3.02 19.72 3.87
C ALA A 366 3.61 19.60 2.45
N ILE A 367 3.31 18.52 1.72
CA ILE A 367 3.74 18.34 0.33
C ILE A 367 3.03 19.33 -0.61
N VAL A 368 1.73 19.54 -0.40
CA VAL A 368 0.90 20.45 -1.22
C VAL A 368 1.27 21.92 -0.97
N GLU A 369 1.54 22.28 0.29
CA GLU A 369 2.02 23.60 0.69
C GLU A 369 3.42 23.90 0.10
N ALA A 370 4.31 22.91 0.07
CA ALA A 370 5.61 23.04 -0.59
C ALA A 370 5.49 23.26 -2.11
N ASP A 371 4.38 22.84 -2.72
CA ASP A 371 4.02 23.13 -4.12
C ASP A 371 3.27 24.48 -4.27
N GLY A 372 3.08 25.26 -3.19
CA GLY A 372 2.43 26.58 -3.21
C GLY A 372 0.90 26.54 -3.27
N ARG A 373 0.27 25.45 -2.83
CA ARG A 373 -1.19 25.22 -2.89
C ARG A 373 -1.76 24.89 -1.51
N SER A 374 -3.08 24.74 -1.42
CA SER A 374 -3.82 24.32 -0.22
C SER A 374 -4.68 23.08 -0.52
N LEU A 375 -4.87 22.22 0.49
CA LEU A 375 -5.85 21.11 0.43
C LEU A 375 -7.29 21.56 0.72
N GLU A 376 -7.45 22.68 1.41
CA GLU A 376 -8.76 23.30 1.64
C GLU A 376 -9.10 24.21 0.45
N PRO A 377 -10.37 24.21 -0.02
CA PRO A 377 -10.80 25.07 -1.11
C PRO A 377 -10.62 26.55 -0.73
N GLU A 378 -10.29 27.38 -1.72
CA GLU A 378 -10.30 28.84 -1.52
C GLU A 378 -11.73 29.28 -1.18
N PRO A 379 -11.92 30.17 -0.18
CA PRO A 379 -13.24 30.69 0.12
C PRO A 379 -13.78 31.42 -1.11
N GLU A 380 -15.05 31.16 -1.47
CA GLU A 380 -15.72 31.92 -2.52
C GLU A 380 -15.66 33.42 -2.19
N PRO A 381 -15.33 34.30 -3.16
CA PRO A 381 -15.29 35.73 -2.90
C PRO A 381 -16.68 36.18 -2.43
N GLU A 382 -16.72 36.91 -1.30
CA GLU A 382 -17.97 37.49 -0.81
C GLU A 382 -18.57 38.36 -1.93
N PRO A 383 -19.90 38.28 -2.16
CA PRO A 383 -20.54 39.12 -3.17
C PRO A 383 -20.26 40.59 -2.83
N GLU A 384 -19.73 41.34 -3.79
CA GLU A 384 -19.46 42.77 -3.60
C GLU A 384 -20.75 43.47 -3.14
N PRO A 385 -20.70 44.32 -2.10
CA PRO A 385 -21.89 45.04 -1.66
C PRO A 385 -22.38 45.91 -2.83
N GLU A 386 -23.63 45.74 -3.22
CA GLU A 386 -24.28 46.62 -4.19
C GLU A 386 -24.07 48.07 -3.72
N SER A 387 -23.47 48.88 -4.58
CA SER A 387 -23.26 50.29 -4.30
C SER A 387 -24.64 50.97 -4.19
N ASP A 388 -25.07 51.28 -2.97
CA ASP A 388 -26.22 52.13 -2.73
C ASP A 388 -25.96 53.49 -3.39
N SER A 389 -26.60 53.69 -4.54
CA SER A 389 -26.67 54.97 -5.23
C SER A 389 -27.28 56.03 -4.30
N GLU A 390 -26.61 57.19 -4.25
CA GLU A 390 -27.05 58.38 -3.55
C GLU A 390 -28.46 58.78 -3.99
N VAL A 391 -29.42 58.75 -3.07
CA VAL A 391 -30.70 59.47 -3.22
C VAL A 391 -30.74 60.56 -2.16
N GLU A 392 -30.59 61.80 -2.62
CA GLU A 392 -30.77 63.03 -1.85
C GLU A 392 -32.19 63.11 -1.28
N MET A 393 -32.27 63.55 -0.03
CA MET A 393 -33.53 63.80 0.68
C MET A 393 -34.14 65.13 0.25
N GLU A 394 -35.43 65.12 -0.11
CA GLU A 394 -36.33 66.26 0.06
C GLU A 394 -37.65 65.83 0.69
N ALA A 395 -38.25 66.75 1.44
CA ALA A 395 -39.11 66.52 2.59
C ALA A 395 -40.61 66.80 2.37
N GLU A 396 -41.40 66.42 3.39
CA GLU A 396 -42.78 66.83 3.73
C GLU A 396 -43.91 66.23 2.85
N SER A 397 -44.94 65.53 3.35
CA SER A 397 -45.91 65.94 4.38
C SER A 397 -46.97 64.82 4.62
N GLU A 398 -47.48 64.71 5.84
CA GLU A 398 -48.62 63.86 6.32
C GLU A 398 -50.01 64.46 5.95
N PRO A 399 -51.18 63.88 6.34
CA PRO A 399 -51.63 62.47 6.50
C PRO A 399 -53.06 62.22 5.91
N ASP A 400 -53.60 60.99 6.04
CA ASP A 400 -54.97 60.64 6.55
C ASP A 400 -55.49 59.29 5.98
N VAL A 401 -55.74 58.26 6.83
CA VAL A 401 -57.07 57.78 7.32
C VAL A 401 -57.89 57.13 6.17
N GLU A 402 -58.27 55.84 6.14
CA GLU A 402 -59.13 55.12 7.08
C GLU A 402 -59.35 53.63 6.67
N LEU A 403 -59.46 52.75 7.68
CA LEU A 403 -60.33 51.56 7.84
C LEU A 403 -60.49 50.47 6.75
N GLY A 404 -60.34 49.21 7.20
CA GLY A 404 -61.49 48.30 7.19
C GLY A 404 -61.25 46.82 6.81
N SER A 405 -61.28 45.96 7.84
CA SER A 405 -61.85 44.59 7.89
C SER A 405 -61.33 43.53 6.90
N GLU A 406 -60.64 42.49 7.39
CA GLU A 406 -61.21 41.21 7.86
C GLU A 406 -62.03 40.48 6.77
N THR A 407 -61.60 39.30 6.33
CA THR A 407 -62.07 37.97 6.79
C THR A 407 -61.66 36.90 5.74
N GLN A 408 -61.00 35.82 6.18
CA GLN A 408 -60.94 34.55 5.41
C GLN A 408 -62.31 33.84 5.51
N PRO A 409 -62.70 32.90 4.61
CA PRO A 409 -62.21 31.52 4.76
C PRO A 409 -62.08 30.67 3.47
N VAL A 410 -61.13 29.72 3.54
CA VAL A 410 -61.17 28.31 3.12
C VAL A 410 -62.35 27.85 2.25
N VAL A 411 -62.06 27.21 1.08
CA VAL A 411 -62.62 25.91 0.57
C VAL A 411 -61.82 25.47 -0.69
N GLU A 412 -61.24 24.26 -0.67
CA GLU A 412 -60.72 23.45 -1.82
C GLU A 412 -61.85 22.62 -2.48
N PRO A 413 -61.67 21.73 -3.50
CA PRO A 413 -60.66 21.56 -4.58
C PRO A 413 -61.31 21.27 -5.98
N GLY A 414 -60.48 20.99 -6.99
CA GLY A 414 -60.86 20.41 -8.30
C GLY A 414 -60.68 21.43 -9.44
N SER A 415 -60.20 21.11 -10.64
CA SER A 415 -60.13 19.85 -11.38
C SER A 415 -59.17 20.01 -12.56
N GLU A 416 -58.78 18.86 -13.12
CA GLU A 416 -58.02 18.59 -14.34
C GLU A 416 -58.33 19.52 -15.54
N SER A 417 -57.32 19.77 -16.39
CA SER A 417 -57.38 19.53 -17.85
C SER A 417 -56.14 20.05 -18.58
N GLU A 418 -55.74 19.24 -19.57
CA GLU A 418 -54.62 19.35 -20.50
C GLU A 418 -54.71 20.50 -21.52
N ALA A 419 -53.52 20.80 -22.07
CA ALA A 419 -53.20 21.12 -23.47
C ALA A 419 -53.80 22.37 -24.17
N ASP A 420 -52.91 23.26 -24.61
CA ASP A 420 -52.48 23.43 -26.02
C ASP A 420 -52.13 24.91 -26.36
N VAL A 421 -51.10 25.06 -27.20
CA VAL A 421 -50.34 26.26 -27.66
C VAL A 421 -51.18 26.95 -28.79
N PRO A 422 -50.98 28.20 -29.33
CA PRO A 422 -49.70 28.91 -29.55
C PRO A 422 -49.63 30.48 -29.66
N THR A 423 -48.37 30.97 -29.71
CA THR A 423 -47.79 32.14 -30.44
C THR A 423 -48.32 33.58 -30.23
N GLU A 424 -47.43 34.52 -29.87
CA GLU A 424 -46.73 35.49 -30.77
C GLU A 424 -46.01 36.58 -29.94
N GLY A 425 -44.78 36.96 -30.34
CA GLY A 425 -44.22 38.31 -30.09
C GLY A 425 -42.83 38.38 -29.44
N GLU A 426 -41.76 38.34 -30.25
CA GLU A 426 -40.46 38.97 -29.94
C GLU A 426 -40.52 40.49 -30.20
N PRO A 427 -39.57 41.28 -29.65
CA PRO A 427 -38.40 41.60 -30.48
C PRO A 427 -37.05 41.59 -29.73
N GLU A 428 -36.01 41.19 -30.46
CA GLU A 428 -34.57 41.31 -30.15
C GLU A 428 -34.09 42.77 -30.00
N PRO A 429 -32.89 42.96 -29.41
CA PRO A 429 -31.91 43.81 -30.07
C PRO A 429 -30.56 43.13 -30.34
N GLU A 430 -30.00 43.51 -31.50
CA GLU A 430 -28.80 43.05 -32.20
C GLU A 430 -27.45 43.66 -31.68
N PRO A 431 -26.27 43.24 -32.20
CA PRO A 431 -25.06 42.92 -31.42
C PRO A 431 -23.93 43.97 -31.49
N VAL A 432 -22.88 43.76 -30.68
CA VAL A 432 -21.58 44.45 -30.80
C VAL A 432 -20.46 43.42 -31.06
N ALA A 433 -19.56 43.79 -31.96
CA ALA A 433 -18.68 42.96 -32.79
C ALA A 433 -17.45 42.30 -32.12
N GLU A 434 -17.03 41.18 -32.71
CA GLU A 434 -15.77 40.43 -32.50
C GLU A 434 -14.56 41.04 -33.27
N PRO A 435 -13.31 40.63 -32.93
CA PRO A 435 -12.20 40.62 -33.87
C PRO A 435 -11.87 39.21 -34.43
N ASP A 436 -11.44 39.20 -35.70
CA ASP A 436 -11.16 38.09 -36.64
C ASP A 436 -10.34 36.87 -36.14
N ASP A 437 -10.94 35.69 -36.32
CA ASP A 437 -10.62 34.59 -37.26
C ASP A 437 -9.20 33.95 -37.35
N ALA A 438 -9.14 32.66 -36.96
CA ALA A 438 -8.27 31.63 -37.53
C ALA A 438 -9.01 30.27 -37.52
N PRO A 439 -8.94 29.46 -38.60
CA PRO A 439 -9.94 28.42 -38.87
C PRO A 439 -9.81 27.17 -37.99
N PRO A 440 -10.93 26.49 -37.66
CA PRO A 440 -10.90 25.24 -36.91
C PRO A 440 -10.48 24.06 -37.81
N LEU A 441 -9.52 23.27 -37.32
CA LEU A 441 -9.11 22.00 -37.92
C LEU A 441 -10.23 20.96 -37.77
N GLU A 442 -10.51 20.23 -38.85
CA GLU A 442 -11.52 19.17 -38.92
C GLU A 442 -11.26 18.02 -37.92
N PRO A 443 -12.32 17.37 -37.39
CA PRO A 443 -12.18 16.21 -36.53
C PRO A 443 -11.63 15.01 -37.32
N ALA A 444 -10.50 14.47 -36.87
CA ALA A 444 -9.91 13.27 -37.42
C ALA A 444 -10.90 12.08 -37.35
N THR A 445 -11.08 11.42 -38.48
CA THR A 445 -11.84 10.19 -38.63
C THR A 445 -11.19 9.06 -37.82
N VAL A 446 -11.99 8.39 -36.99
CA VAL A 446 -11.62 7.16 -36.30
C VAL A 446 -11.54 6.05 -37.35
N THR A 447 -10.33 5.58 -37.65
CA THR A 447 -10.11 4.36 -38.43
C THR A 447 -10.28 3.14 -37.53
N ASP A 448 -11.08 2.18 -37.99
CA ASP A 448 -11.23 0.85 -37.37
C ASP A 448 -9.87 0.16 -37.17
N PRO A 449 -9.63 -0.51 -36.02
CA PRO A 449 -8.43 -1.30 -35.84
C PRO A 449 -8.44 -2.54 -36.77
N ALA A 450 -7.32 -2.77 -37.45
CA ALA A 450 -7.11 -3.94 -38.31
C ALA A 450 -7.28 -5.27 -37.54
N PRO A 451 -7.77 -6.34 -38.19
CA PRO A 451 -7.93 -7.65 -37.55
C PRO A 451 -6.56 -8.25 -37.19
N VAL A 452 -6.44 -8.70 -35.95
CA VAL A 452 -5.29 -9.45 -35.45
C VAL A 452 -5.34 -10.85 -36.06
N ASN A 453 -4.30 -11.21 -36.82
CA ASN A 453 -4.15 -12.56 -37.39
C ASN A 453 -3.98 -13.62 -36.28
N ASP A 454 -4.64 -14.76 -36.45
CA ASP A 454 -4.48 -15.96 -35.62
C ASP A 454 -3.02 -16.46 -35.63
N PRO A 455 -2.46 -16.90 -34.48
CA PRO A 455 -1.15 -17.54 -34.46
C PRO A 455 -1.20 -18.94 -35.10
N ALA A 456 -0.23 -19.21 -35.96
CA ALA A 456 0.00 -20.51 -36.60
C ALA A 456 0.26 -21.64 -35.58
N PRO A 457 -0.08 -22.90 -35.92
CA PRO A 457 0.01 -24.02 -34.99
C PRO A 457 1.47 -24.40 -34.69
N ALA A 458 1.72 -24.80 -33.44
CA ALA A 458 3.01 -25.25 -32.93
C ALA A 458 3.55 -26.46 -33.72
N GLY A 459 4.69 -26.26 -34.38
CA GLY A 459 5.51 -27.32 -34.95
C GLY A 459 6.36 -28.00 -33.88
N GLU A 460 6.58 -29.30 -34.08
CA GLU A 460 7.22 -30.27 -33.20
C GLU A 460 8.59 -29.83 -32.62
N THR A 461 8.78 -30.14 -31.34
CA THR A 461 10.03 -29.97 -30.61
C THR A 461 11.12 -30.88 -31.17
N ALA A 462 12.18 -30.31 -31.73
CA ALA A 462 13.44 -31.00 -31.97
C ALA A 462 14.11 -31.36 -30.63
N ALA A 463 14.67 -32.56 -30.55
CA ALA A 463 15.32 -33.14 -29.37
C ALA A 463 16.44 -32.23 -28.82
N ALA A 464 16.40 -31.97 -27.51
CA ALA A 464 17.47 -31.33 -26.78
C ALA A 464 18.70 -32.26 -26.71
N ALA A 465 19.87 -31.72 -27.07
CA ALA A 465 21.15 -32.35 -26.80
C ALA A 465 21.49 -32.26 -25.29
N ASP A 466 22.07 -33.33 -24.78
CA ASP A 466 22.43 -33.54 -23.37
C ASP A 466 23.51 -32.52 -22.91
N PRO A 467 23.33 -31.80 -21.78
CA PRO A 467 24.35 -30.88 -21.28
C PRO A 467 25.55 -31.65 -20.67
N ALA A 468 26.77 -31.16 -20.95
CA ALA A 468 28.02 -31.72 -20.44
C ALA A 468 28.09 -31.66 -18.89
N PRO A 469 28.78 -32.62 -18.23
CA PRO A 469 28.85 -32.66 -16.76
C PRO A 469 29.69 -31.53 -16.21
N LEU A 470 29.16 -30.84 -15.20
CA LEU A 470 29.86 -29.85 -14.39
C LEU A 470 30.92 -30.53 -13.52
N ALA A 471 32.13 -29.98 -13.49
CA ALA A 471 33.24 -30.48 -12.67
C ALA A 471 33.00 -30.21 -11.17
N ASP A 472 33.40 -31.18 -10.32
CA ASP A 472 33.27 -31.12 -8.87
C ASP A 472 34.07 -29.97 -8.23
N PRO A 473 33.53 -29.30 -7.19
CA PRO A 473 34.27 -28.29 -6.43
C PRO A 473 35.36 -28.93 -5.55
N ALA A 474 36.49 -28.23 -5.43
CA ALA A 474 37.63 -28.66 -4.61
C ALA A 474 37.29 -28.74 -3.10
N PRO A 475 37.91 -29.67 -2.34
CA PRO A 475 37.58 -29.89 -0.93
C PRO A 475 38.08 -28.75 -0.03
N VAL A 476 37.21 -28.31 0.87
CA VAL A 476 37.51 -27.34 1.95
C VAL A 476 38.16 -28.08 3.12
N ALA A 477 39.26 -27.54 3.65
CA ALA A 477 40.00 -28.13 4.79
C ALA A 477 39.18 -28.06 6.09
N GLU A 478 39.20 -29.15 6.85
CA GLU A 478 38.51 -29.29 8.15
C GLU A 478 39.20 -28.46 9.26
N PRO A 479 38.43 -27.89 10.22
CA PRO A 479 39.00 -27.24 11.39
C PRO A 479 39.41 -28.24 12.49
N GLU A 480 40.54 -27.97 13.14
CA GLU A 480 41.10 -28.73 14.27
C GLU A 480 40.16 -28.77 15.50
N PRO A 481 40.14 -29.86 16.28
CA PRO A 481 39.21 -30.02 17.41
C PRO A 481 39.64 -29.21 18.64
N VAL A 482 38.71 -28.39 19.16
CA VAL A 482 38.86 -27.70 20.45
C VAL A 482 38.43 -28.63 21.58
N THR A 483 39.30 -28.77 22.58
CA THR A 483 39.15 -29.58 23.78
C THR A 483 38.11 -28.99 24.76
N GLU A 484 37.27 -29.86 25.34
CA GLU A 484 36.27 -29.50 26.35
C GLU A 484 36.91 -29.09 27.70
N PRO A 485 36.37 -28.08 28.41
CA PRO A 485 36.58 -27.95 29.85
C PRO A 485 35.36 -28.37 30.69
N VAL A 486 35.73 -29.03 31.79
CA VAL A 486 35.02 -29.71 32.89
C VAL A 486 33.99 -28.82 33.63
N PRO A 487 32.89 -29.38 34.21
CA PRO A 487 31.84 -28.60 34.87
C PRO A 487 32.27 -27.96 36.20
N VAL A 488 31.73 -26.76 36.47
CA VAL A 488 31.88 -26.02 37.73
C VAL A 488 30.73 -26.35 38.67
N THR A 489 31.04 -26.85 39.87
CA THR A 489 30.12 -26.97 41.00
C THR A 489 30.49 -26.02 42.13
N ASP A 490 29.46 -25.31 42.61
CA ASP A 490 29.18 -24.77 43.94
C ASP A 490 30.15 -23.87 44.73
N ALA A 491 29.49 -22.89 45.37
CA ALA A 491 29.99 -21.79 46.16
C ALA A 491 30.33 -22.15 47.62
N VAL A 492 31.27 -21.41 48.22
CA VAL A 492 31.41 -21.19 49.68
C VAL A 492 32.26 -19.91 49.95
N PRO A 493 32.23 -19.29 51.16
CA PRO A 493 31.87 -17.88 51.35
C PRO A 493 32.97 -16.98 51.97
N LEU A 494 32.65 -15.69 52.09
CA LEU A 494 33.41 -14.59 52.71
C LEU A 494 33.60 -14.76 54.23
N GLU A 495 34.80 -14.45 54.76
CA GLU A 495 35.00 -13.84 56.10
C GLU A 495 36.27 -12.94 56.17
N ASP A 496 36.08 -11.83 56.91
CA ASP A 496 36.95 -10.84 57.60
C ASP A 496 38.49 -11.09 57.73
N VAL A 497 39.43 -10.14 57.92
CA VAL A 497 39.55 -8.94 58.81
C VAL A 497 40.88 -8.21 58.40
N SER A 498 41.07 -6.88 58.30
CA SER A 498 41.38 -5.88 59.35
C SER A 498 42.43 -4.86 58.82
N PHE A 499 42.30 -3.56 59.18
CA PHE A 499 43.24 -2.45 58.85
C PHE A 499 44.24 -2.19 60.01
N PRO A 500 45.39 -1.49 59.81
CA PRO A 500 45.40 -0.03 60.12
C PRO A 500 46.39 0.89 59.35
N ALA A 501 45.93 2.14 59.15
CA ALA A 501 46.56 3.47 59.23
C ALA A 501 48.02 3.77 58.79
N HIS A 502 48.16 4.68 57.80
CA HIS A 502 49.00 5.91 57.88
C HIS A 502 48.66 6.90 56.73
N GLU A 503 48.25 8.12 57.07
CA GLU A 503 48.44 9.35 56.27
C GLU A 503 49.76 10.03 56.74
N PRO A 504 50.31 11.10 56.11
CA PRO A 504 49.86 11.90 54.95
C PRO A 504 50.98 12.18 53.90
N GLY A 505 50.62 12.86 52.80
CA GLY A 505 51.59 13.46 51.88
C GLY A 505 50.92 14.13 50.68
N ILE A 506 50.59 15.40 50.82
CA ILE A 506 50.08 16.28 49.76
C ILE A 506 51.30 16.83 49.02
N ASP A 507 51.34 16.69 47.70
CA ASP A 507 52.08 17.58 46.78
C ASP A 507 51.31 17.66 45.46
N GLU A 508 50.76 18.84 45.17
CA GLU A 508 50.19 19.19 43.86
C GLU A 508 51.31 19.45 42.85
N PRO A 509 51.27 18.88 41.64
CA PRO A 509 52.00 19.43 40.51
C PRO A 509 51.08 20.36 39.70
N GLY A 510 51.56 21.59 39.52
CA GLY A 510 50.83 22.74 39.00
C GLY A 510 50.27 22.61 37.59
N VAL A 511 49.18 23.33 37.40
CA VAL A 511 48.53 23.65 36.13
C VAL A 511 49.44 24.60 35.35
N GLN A 512 49.96 24.17 34.21
CA GLN A 512 50.42 25.07 33.16
C GLN A 512 49.26 25.29 32.20
N GLU A 513 48.78 26.53 32.12
CA GLU A 513 47.86 26.97 31.08
C GLU A 513 48.58 26.93 29.71
N PRO A 514 48.05 26.23 28.69
CA PRO A 514 48.50 26.44 27.33
C PRO A 514 47.95 27.78 26.82
N ALA A 515 48.85 28.59 26.27
CA ALA A 515 48.57 29.88 25.66
C ALA A 515 47.49 29.78 24.57
N ALA A 516 46.58 30.74 24.57
CA ALA A 516 45.65 30.99 23.48
C ALA A 516 46.40 31.65 22.31
N ASP A 517 46.57 30.93 21.21
CA ASP A 517 46.82 31.54 19.90
C ASP A 517 45.46 31.83 19.25
N GLU A 518 45.19 33.11 19.00
CA GLU A 518 44.04 33.55 18.20
C GLU A 518 44.21 33.07 16.75
N PRO A 519 43.24 32.33 16.16
CA PRO A 519 43.24 32.13 14.73
C PRO A 519 42.86 33.44 14.04
N GLY A 520 43.80 33.97 13.25
CA GLY A 520 43.60 35.14 12.41
C GLY A 520 42.40 34.98 11.48
N ILE A 521 41.58 36.03 11.46
CA ILE A 521 40.49 36.26 10.52
C ILE A 521 41.13 36.71 9.20
N ASP A 522 41.17 35.82 8.20
CA ASP A 522 41.40 36.21 6.82
C ASP A 522 40.03 36.57 6.19
N GLU A 523 39.88 37.83 5.77
CA GLU A 523 38.73 38.26 4.97
C GLU A 523 38.74 37.54 3.61
N PRO A 524 37.59 37.05 3.12
CA PRO A 524 37.52 36.36 1.84
C PRO A 524 37.76 37.36 0.70
N GLY A 525 38.80 37.13 -0.08
CA GLY A 525 39.02 37.79 -1.36
C GLY A 525 37.86 37.51 -2.32
N ILE A 526 37.32 38.58 -2.87
CA ILE A 526 36.27 38.57 -3.88
C ILE A 526 36.97 38.31 -5.23
N ASP A 527 36.92 37.09 -5.73
CA ASP A 527 37.25 36.81 -7.13
C ASP A 527 35.96 36.92 -7.96
N GLU A 528 35.92 37.92 -8.85
CA GLU A 528 34.86 38.05 -9.86
C GLU A 528 34.86 36.81 -10.77
N PRO A 529 33.72 36.11 -10.96
CA PRO A 529 33.65 35.06 -11.96
C PRO A 529 33.70 35.69 -13.36
N GLY A 530 34.81 35.45 -14.06
CA GLY A 530 34.95 35.75 -15.47
C GLY A 530 33.86 35.05 -16.29
N ILE A 531 33.04 35.86 -16.95
CA ILE A 531 32.04 35.45 -17.92
C ILE A 531 32.77 34.77 -19.08
N SER A 532 32.62 33.44 -19.19
CA SER A 532 33.00 32.68 -20.37
C SER A 532 31.71 32.41 -21.14
N GLU A 533 31.56 32.96 -22.35
CA GLU A 533 30.46 32.59 -23.22
C GLU A 533 30.53 31.09 -23.54
N PRO A 534 29.43 30.32 -23.45
CA PRO A 534 29.42 28.96 -23.94
C PRO A 534 29.48 29.00 -25.48
N GLY A 535 30.62 28.56 -26.02
CA GLY A 535 30.75 28.23 -27.43
C GLY A 535 29.73 27.13 -27.78
N THR A 536 29.02 27.33 -28.88
CA THR A 536 28.18 26.31 -29.51
C THR A 536 29.06 25.20 -30.07
N GLU A 537 29.16 24.06 -29.39
CA GLU A 537 29.57 22.81 -30.00
C GLU A 537 28.34 21.92 -30.18
N GLN A 538 28.03 21.60 -31.45
CA GLN A 538 27.02 20.61 -31.79
C GLN A 538 27.50 19.22 -31.33
N PRO A 539 26.65 18.39 -30.72
CA PRO A 539 27.01 16.99 -30.47
C PRO A 539 27.20 16.27 -31.80
N GLY A 540 28.41 15.76 -32.04
CA GLY A 540 28.69 14.80 -33.10
C GLY A 540 27.90 13.53 -32.87
N ILE A 541 27.30 13.02 -33.95
CA ILE A 541 26.59 11.76 -34.00
C ILE A 541 27.66 10.70 -34.31
N ASP A 542 28.00 9.83 -33.36
CA ASP A 542 28.78 8.63 -33.65
C ASP A 542 27.81 7.53 -34.12
N GLU A 543 27.84 7.23 -35.43
CA GLU A 543 27.21 6.04 -36.00
C GLU A 543 27.93 4.77 -35.49
N PRO A 544 27.20 3.72 -35.05
CA PRO A 544 27.83 2.44 -34.78
C PRO A 544 28.26 1.76 -36.09
N GLU A 545 29.55 1.44 -36.20
CA GLU A 545 30.13 0.65 -37.29
C GLU A 545 29.40 -0.70 -37.44
N ALA A 546 28.71 -0.88 -38.56
CA ALA A 546 28.24 -2.17 -39.02
C ALA A 546 29.43 -3.01 -39.49
N ARG A 547 29.73 -4.10 -38.78
CA ARG A 547 30.58 -5.18 -39.32
C ARG A 547 29.77 -5.97 -40.35
N GLU A 548 30.20 -5.90 -41.60
CA GLU A 548 29.69 -6.76 -42.68
C GLU A 548 30.07 -8.23 -42.42
N PRO A 549 29.13 -9.20 -42.59
CA PRO A 549 29.48 -10.60 -42.65
C PRO A 549 30.12 -10.94 -44.00
N ALA A 550 31.24 -11.66 -43.95
CA ALA A 550 31.89 -12.25 -45.12
C ALA A 550 30.92 -13.23 -45.83
N VAL A 551 30.70 -12.99 -47.13
CA VAL A 551 29.96 -13.87 -48.02
C VAL A 551 30.98 -14.76 -48.75
N ASP A 552 30.98 -16.06 -48.45
CA ASP A 552 31.61 -17.07 -49.30
C ASP A 552 30.62 -17.46 -50.40
N GLU A 553 31.00 -17.24 -51.66
CA GLU A 553 30.25 -17.70 -52.84
C GLU A 553 30.45 -19.21 -53.06
N PRO A 554 29.39 -19.99 -53.26
CA PRO A 554 29.49 -21.25 -53.98
C PRO A 554 29.03 -21.09 -55.44
N SER A 555 29.88 -21.59 -56.35
CA SER A 555 29.73 -21.65 -57.80
C SER A 555 28.40 -22.22 -58.29
N VAL A 556 27.93 -21.64 -59.41
CA VAL A 556 26.89 -22.19 -60.28
C VAL A 556 27.51 -23.27 -61.19
N GLU A 557 26.92 -24.46 -61.24
CA GLU A 557 27.13 -25.43 -62.31
C GLU A 557 25.78 -26.02 -62.77
N GLU A 558 25.68 -26.29 -64.08
CA GLU A 558 24.46 -26.34 -64.89
C GLU A 558 23.55 -27.59 -64.73
N LYS A 559 22.29 -27.43 -65.17
CA LYS A 559 21.22 -28.47 -65.28
C LYS A 559 21.60 -29.62 -66.21
N PRO A 560 20.99 -30.81 -66.03
CA PRO A 560 20.03 -31.25 -67.04
C PRO A 560 18.79 -32.01 -66.53
N THR A 561 17.96 -32.35 -67.51
CA THR A 561 16.56 -32.77 -67.58
C THR A 561 16.17 -34.19 -67.12
N ARG A 562 14.86 -34.32 -66.83
CA ARG A 562 13.89 -35.39 -67.25
C ARG A 562 13.73 -36.70 -66.46
N SER A 563 12.44 -36.99 -66.20
CA SER A 563 11.72 -38.27 -66.39
C SER A 563 11.30 -39.09 -65.15
N LEU A 564 9.99 -39.37 -65.10
CA LEU A 564 9.28 -40.34 -64.25
C LEU A 564 9.79 -41.78 -64.46
N PRO A 565 9.60 -42.66 -63.45
CA PRO A 565 8.76 -43.84 -63.71
C PRO A 565 7.85 -44.32 -62.54
N THR A 566 6.68 -44.80 -62.97
CA THR A 566 5.80 -45.93 -62.58
C THR A 566 5.93 -46.69 -61.24
N LEU A 567 4.74 -46.99 -60.67
CA LEU A 567 4.39 -47.89 -59.54
C LEU A 567 4.77 -49.38 -59.75
N PRO A 568 4.76 -50.20 -58.67
CA PRO A 568 3.69 -51.19 -58.45
C PRO A 568 3.19 -51.27 -56.98
N THR A 569 1.88 -51.21 -56.74
CA THR A 569 0.96 -52.29 -56.26
C THR A 569 1.44 -53.16 -55.11
N ASP A 570 0.74 -53.10 -53.97
CA ASP A 570 0.03 -54.28 -53.42
C ASP A 570 -1.09 -53.84 -52.45
N GLU A 571 -2.04 -54.74 -52.29
CA GLU A 571 -3.48 -54.58 -52.08
C GLU A 571 -3.92 -54.10 -50.69
N VAL A 572 -5.01 -53.31 -50.69
CA VAL A 572 -5.99 -53.23 -49.60
C VAL A 572 -7.38 -53.41 -50.20
N ASP A 573 -8.08 -54.44 -49.72
CA ASP A 573 -9.52 -54.66 -49.80
C ASP A 573 -9.97 -54.72 -48.31
N VAL A 574 -11.08 -54.17 -47.82
CA VAL A 574 -12.33 -53.79 -48.47
C VAL A 574 -13.23 -53.06 -47.44
N TRP A 575 -13.92 -51.99 -47.89
CA TRP A 575 -15.23 -51.40 -47.45
C TRP A 575 -15.25 -50.48 -46.20
N SER A 576 -15.50 -49.17 -46.37
CA SER A 576 -16.79 -48.42 -46.58
C SER A 576 -17.56 -48.23 -45.27
N LEU A 577 -17.68 -47.00 -44.73
CA LEU A 577 -18.80 -46.05 -44.94
C LEU A 577 -20.16 -46.78 -44.87
N ASP A 578 -21.12 -46.41 -44.03
CA ASP A 578 -21.58 -45.05 -43.77
C ASP A 578 -22.65 -45.06 -42.65
N GLN A 579 -22.75 -43.90 -42.00
CA GLN A 579 -23.99 -43.19 -41.65
C GLN A 579 -25.23 -43.87 -41.02
N ASP A 580 -25.57 -43.26 -39.87
CA ASP A 580 -26.86 -42.62 -39.58
C ASP A 580 -27.99 -43.41 -38.89
N SER A 581 -28.78 -42.64 -38.15
CA SER A 581 -30.10 -42.96 -37.57
C SER A 581 -30.14 -43.45 -36.12
N ARG A 582 -30.27 -42.50 -35.18
CA ARG A 582 -31.24 -42.62 -34.05
C ARG A 582 -32.67 -42.64 -34.65
N PRO A 583 -33.73 -43.22 -34.03
CA PRO A 583 -34.12 -42.93 -32.64
C PRO A 583 -34.93 -44.03 -31.89
N ARG A 584 -35.46 -43.62 -30.72
CA ARG A 584 -36.56 -44.16 -29.88
C ARG A 584 -36.16 -45.11 -28.73
N GLU A 585 -36.31 -44.66 -27.49
CA GLU A 585 -37.53 -44.60 -26.64
C GLU A 585 -37.90 -45.97 -26.05
N GLY A 586 -37.90 -45.99 -24.70
CA GLY A 586 -38.89 -46.68 -23.87
C GLY A 586 -38.86 -48.21 -23.85
N ASP A 587 -38.41 -48.79 -22.74
CA ASP A 587 -39.26 -49.50 -21.76
C ASP A 587 -38.43 -50.47 -20.91
N ARG A 588 -38.28 -50.16 -19.61
CA ARG A 588 -38.89 -50.91 -18.49
C ARG A 588 -38.35 -50.47 -17.14
#